data_AF-A0A953AX26-F1
#
_entry.id   AF-A0A953AX26-F1
#
_cell.length_a   1.000
_cell.length_b   1.000
_cell.length_c   1.000
_cell.angle_alpha   90.00
_cell.angle_beta   90.00
_cell.angle_gamma   90.00
#
_symmetry.space_group_name_H-M   'P 1'
#
loop_
_entity.id
_entity.type
_entity.pdbx_description
1 polymer ?
#
loop_
_entity_poly.entity_id
_entity_poly.type
_entity_poly.pdbx_seq_one_letter_code
_entity_poly.pdbx_strand_id
1 'polypeptide(L)'
;VLGGAICGLVFVTVFGLLLLMKPVMTLATTPTAAGAFALLEALTVPGAAWAHGFVKLLSESFLVTLSWPQSLAASALLASVIISFSPTVTIAIVQETNARGPFTEMLMAVVILGDLFVLVAFAIAAGLTRAAFGGGFNVGHIFGGVGWELFGSMLIGGALGLGMLAYLKYVRAEIPLFLTAVCFLSAEGSVQLHLSPLLLSLAAGAVIANLDEGEAHRLSQAIRFVSLPVFALFFAAAGAGLHLDVVPRVAPLAVGLVAVRALAIYFASRKLTRPDEELVRRNLWMGLISQAGVTFGLAALIARTFPEFGLKMEVLIIAMVTIHELVGPILVRRGLQNAGEIEEAPDGAPPRPSSH
;
A
#
# COMPACT_ATOMS: atom_id res chain seq x y z
N VAL A 1 5.78 -13.65 -15.21
CA VAL A 1 6.08 -14.57 -14.07
C VAL A 1 6.12 -13.83 -12.72
N LEU A 2 6.87 -12.73 -12.56
CA LEU A 2 6.86 -11.93 -11.31
C LEU A 2 5.49 -11.29 -10.98
N GLY A 3 4.65 -10.99 -11.97
CA GLY A 3 3.32 -10.39 -11.75
C GLY A 3 2.33 -11.25 -10.95
N GLY A 4 2.42 -12.58 -11.03
CA GLY A 4 1.53 -13.49 -10.29
C GLY A 4 1.92 -13.63 -8.81
N ALA A 5 3.21 -13.52 -8.49
CA ALA A 5 3.70 -13.58 -7.12
C ALA A 5 3.40 -12.28 -6.33
N ILE A 6 3.45 -11.15 -7.02
CA ILE A 6 3.00 -9.83 -6.51
C ILE A 6 1.50 -9.88 -6.18
N CYS A 7 0.68 -10.58 -6.98
CA CYS A 7 -0.75 -10.76 -6.69
C CYS A 7 -1.00 -11.55 -5.40
N GLY A 8 -0.21 -12.60 -5.11
CA GLY A 8 -0.31 -13.34 -3.84
C GLY A 8 0.15 -12.55 -2.61
N LEU A 9 1.18 -11.71 -2.77
CA LEU A 9 1.71 -10.84 -1.72
C LEU A 9 0.70 -9.74 -1.36
N VAL A 10 -0.01 -9.23 -2.36
CA VAL A 10 -1.08 -8.25 -2.18
C VAL A 10 -2.39 -8.85 -1.69
N PHE A 11 -2.73 -10.08 -2.08
CA PHE A 11 -3.94 -10.77 -1.63
C PHE A 11 -3.96 -10.99 -0.11
N VAL A 12 -2.83 -11.41 0.48
CA VAL A 12 -2.65 -11.55 1.94
C VAL A 12 -2.58 -10.18 2.62
N THR A 13 -2.01 -9.20 1.93
CA THR A 13 -1.86 -7.85 2.45
C THR A 13 -3.24 -7.21 2.66
N VAL A 14 -4.15 -7.44 1.72
CA VAL A 14 -5.43 -6.72 1.65
C VAL A 14 -6.61 -7.45 2.23
N PHE A 15 -6.40 -8.72 2.56
CA PHE A 15 -7.17 -9.44 3.57
C PHE A 15 -7.33 -8.63 4.87
N GLY A 16 -6.36 -7.79 5.23
CA GLY A 16 -6.49 -6.88 6.38
C GLY A 16 -7.34 -5.63 6.10
N LEU A 17 -6.99 -4.88 5.04
CA LEU A 17 -7.56 -3.56 4.69
C LEU A 17 -9.09 -3.58 4.53
N LEU A 18 -9.63 -4.74 4.21
CA LEU A 18 -11.02 -4.93 3.83
C LEU A 18 -11.92 -5.53 4.88
N LEU A 19 -11.39 -5.93 6.03
CA LEU A 19 -12.23 -6.18 7.22
C LEU A 19 -12.91 -4.90 7.76
N LEU A 20 -12.69 -3.75 7.11
CA LEU A 20 -12.97 -2.44 7.68
C LEU A 20 -13.80 -1.51 6.80
N MET A 21 -14.30 -1.93 5.63
CA MET A 21 -15.16 -1.03 4.82
C MET A 21 -16.47 -0.64 5.55
N LYS A 22 -17.03 -1.51 6.39
CA LYS A 22 -18.17 -1.17 7.25
C LYS A 22 -17.80 -0.10 8.30
N PRO A 23 -16.70 -0.22 9.06
CA PRO A 23 -16.17 0.86 9.88
C PRO A 23 -15.85 2.14 9.09
N VAL A 24 -15.20 2.07 7.93
CA VAL A 24 -14.73 3.23 7.14
C VAL A 24 -15.89 4.12 6.65
N MET A 25 -17.00 3.54 6.17
CA MET A 25 -18.19 4.33 5.82
C MET A 25 -18.86 4.97 7.04
N THR A 26 -18.69 4.38 8.22
CA THR A 26 -19.20 4.91 9.50
C THR A 26 -18.24 5.94 10.11
N LEU A 27 -16.94 5.83 9.81
CA LEU A 27 -15.86 6.66 10.32
C LEU A 27 -15.65 7.92 9.49
N ALA A 28 -15.90 7.89 8.18
CA ALA A 28 -15.79 9.06 7.28
C ALA A 28 -16.68 10.25 7.72
N THR A 29 -17.71 10.00 8.53
CA THR A 29 -18.60 11.03 9.09
C THR A 29 -18.21 11.49 10.50
N THR A 30 -17.14 10.95 11.08
CA THR A 30 -16.72 11.25 12.47
C THR A 30 -15.56 12.26 12.50
N PRO A 31 -15.41 13.05 13.59
CA PRO A 31 -14.32 14.02 13.73
C PRO A 31 -12.90 13.41 13.60
N THR A 32 -12.76 12.10 13.77
CA THR A 32 -11.50 11.37 13.54
C THR A 32 -11.10 11.31 12.06
N ALA A 33 -12.07 11.24 11.13
CA ALA A 33 -11.77 11.29 9.69
C ALA A 33 -11.24 12.67 9.26
N ALA A 34 -11.79 13.76 9.80
CA ALA A 34 -11.28 15.11 9.53
C ALA A 34 -9.83 15.29 10.00
N GLY A 35 -9.48 14.72 11.17
CA GLY A 35 -8.10 14.69 11.67
C GLY A 35 -7.16 13.85 10.79
N ALA A 36 -7.63 12.71 10.29
CA ALA A 36 -6.88 11.88 9.36
C ALA A 36 -6.62 12.59 8.01
N PHE A 37 -7.62 13.28 7.44
CA PHE A 37 -7.44 14.06 6.22
C PHE A 37 -6.47 15.23 6.41
N ALA A 38 -6.59 15.98 7.51
CA ALA A 38 -5.65 17.06 7.83
C ALA A 38 -4.21 16.54 7.99
N LEU A 39 -4.03 15.37 8.59
CA LEU A 39 -2.74 14.69 8.70
C LEU A 39 -2.17 14.32 7.32
N LEU A 40 -2.98 13.76 6.44
CA LEU A 40 -2.58 13.39 5.08
C LEU A 40 -2.22 14.63 4.25
N GLU A 41 -3.03 15.68 4.27
CA GLU A 41 -2.73 16.94 3.57
C GLU A 41 -1.42 17.56 4.08
N ALA A 42 -1.22 17.62 5.40
CA ALA A 42 -0.01 18.16 5.99
C ALA A 42 1.24 17.30 5.75
N LEU A 43 1.08 16.05 5.32
CA LEU A 43 2.18 15.22 4.84
C LEU A 43 2.44 15.43 3.35
N THR A 44 1.41 15.75 2.54
CA THR A 44 1.58 16.00 1.10
C THR A 44 2.34 17.29 0.79
N VAL A 45 2.07 18.40 1.47
CA VAL A 45 2.65 19.71 1.10
C VAL A 45 4.14 19.82 1.46
N PRO A 46 4.58 19.50 2.68
CA PRO A 46 6.01 19.37 2.98
C PRO A 46 6.61 18.21 2.18
N GLY A 47 5.90 17.09 2.04
CA GLY A 47 6.33 15.95 1.24
C GLY A 47 6.65 16.33 -0.21
N ALA A 48 5.86 17.21 -0.84
CA ALA A 48 6.10 17.71 -2.19
C ALA A 48 7.29 18.68 -2.27
N ALA A 49 7.45 19.58 -1.29
CA ALA A 49 8.61 20.48 -1.23
C ALA A 49 9.93 19.70 -1.00
N TRP A 50 9.89 18.69 -0.13
CA TRP A 50 11.03 17.79 0.12
C TRP A 50 11.29 16.85 -1.05
N ALA A 51 10.25 16.26 -1.64
CA ALA A 51 10.36 15.46 -2.85
C ALA A 51 10.95 16.30 -3.98
N HIS A 52 10.65 17.60 -4.06
CA HIS A 52 11.27 18.49 -5.04
C HIS A 52 12.75 18.71 -4.81
N GLY A 53 13.19 18.99 -3.58
CA GLY A 53 14.61 19.07 -3.25
C GLY A 53 15.35 17.75 -3.54
N PHE A 54 14.70 16.63 -3.26
CA PHE A 54 15.23 15.29 -3.50
C PHE A 54 15.26 14.93 -4.98
N VAL A 55 14.20 15.18 -5.74
CA VAL A 55 14.15 14.97 -7.19
C VAL A 55 15.13 15.89 -7.91
N LYS A 56 15.38 17.09 -7.38
CA LYS A 56 16.45 17.96 -7.89
C LYS A 56 17.83 17.34 -7.65
N LEU A 57 18.12 16.91 -6.42
CA LEU A 57 19.36 16.19 -6.06
C LEU A 57 19.54 14.91 -6.91
N LEU A 58 18.44 14.18 -7.13
CA LEU A 58 18.37 13.02 -8.00
C LEU A 58 18.53 13.40 -9.47
N SER A 59 17.97 14.51 -9.97
CA SER A 59 18.12 14.93 -11.37
C SER A 59 19.56 15.30 -11.69
N GLU A 60 20.27 15.89 -10.72
CA GLU A 60 21.68 16.24 -10.84
C GLU A 60 22.60 15.00 -10.75
N SER A 61 22.18 13.92 -10.07
CA SER A 61 23.00 12.71 -9.83
C SER A 61 22.56 11.44 -10.60
N PHE A 62 21.30 11.34 -11.04
CA PHE A 62 20.64 10.07 -11.42
C PHE A 62 19.50 10.17 -12.45
N LEU A 63 18.63 11.20 -12.45
CA LEU A 63 17.28 11.18 -13.05
C LEU A 63 17.08 11.85 -14.42
N VAL A 64 18.14 12.14 -15.20
CA VAL A 64 18.04 12.93 -16.45
C VAL A 64 17.83 14.42 -16.14
N THR A 65 18.36 15.31 -16.99
CA THR A 65 18.16 16.75 -16.88
C THR A 65 16.70 17.09 -17.19
N LEU A 66 15.87 17.20 -16.15
CA LEU A 66 14.47 17.60 -16.27
C LEU A 66 14.35 19.12 -16.27
N SER A 67 13.41 19.65 -17.07
CA SER A 67 13.00 21.05 -16.94
C SER A 67 12.31 21.29 -15.59
N TRP A 68 12.23 22.56 -15.16
CA TRP A 68 11.57 22.93 -13.90
C TRP A 68 10.14 22.37 -13.75
N PRO A 69 9.26 22.46 -14.77
CA PRO A 69 7.92 21.88 -14.70
C PRO A 69 7.92 20.34 -14.62
N GLN A 70 8.80 19.68 -15.36
CA GLN A 70 8.94 18.21 -15.33
C GLN A 70 9.44 17.72 -13.99
N SER A 71 10.43 18.40 -13.42
CA SER A 71 10.97 18.10 -12.08
C SER A 71 9.88 18.25 -11.02
N LEU A 72 9.10 19.34 -11.05
CA LEU A 72 8.01 19.56 -10.11
C LEU A 72 6.92 18.48 -10.22
N ALA A 73 6.53 18.11 -11.44
CA ALA A 73 5.51 17.08 -11.64
C ALA A 73 5.99 15.68 -11.22
N ALA A 74 7.22 15.30 -11.58
CA ALA A 74 7.84 14.05 -11.12
C ALA A 74 7.99 14.01 -9.59
N SER A 75 8.23 15.17 -8.96
CA SER A 75 8.29 15.30 -7.49
C SER A 75 6.92 15.11 -6.83
N ALA A 76 5.86 15.68 -7.42
CA ALA A 76 4.50 15.47 -6.95
C ALA A 76 4.08 14.00 -7.09
N LEU A 77 4.47 13.35 -8.19
CA LEU A 77 4.26 11.92 -8.41
C LEU A 77 4.97 11.08 -7.36
N LEU A 78 6.25 11.35 -7.11
CA LEU A 78 7.01 10.66 -6.07
C LEU A 78 6.42 10.88 -4.67
N ALA A 79 6.05 12.12 -4.33
CA ALA A 79 5.43 12.48 -3.06
C ALA A 79 4.09 11.73 -2.84
N SER A 80 3.29 11.58 -3.91
CA SER A 80 2.02 10.85 -3.85
C SER A 80 2.17 9.37 -3.47
N VAL A 81 3.31 8.75 -3.80
CA VAL A 81 3.59 7.35 -3.45
C VAL A 81 4.23 7.24 -2.06
N ILE A 82 5.15 8.14 -1.73
CA ILE A 82 5.90 8.13 -0.46
C ILE A 82 5.00 8.34 0.75
N ILE A 83 3.91 9.10 0.60
CA ILE A 83 2.94 9.32 1.71
C ILE A 83 2.10 8.08 2.04
N SER A 84 2.15 7.03 1.21
CA SER A 84 1.33 5.85 1.47
C SER A 84 1.67 5.17 2.80
N PHE A 85 0.68 4.45 3.33
CA PHE A 85 0.79 3.64 4.54
C PHE A 85 0.41 2.20 4.24
N SER A 86 0.82 1.26 5.08
CA SER A 86 0.43 -0.15 4.99
C SER A 86 -0.69 -0.48 5.98
N PRO A 87 -1.97 -0.44 5.58
CA PRO A 87 -3.04 -0.88 6.45
C PRO A 87 -2.90 -2.34 6.82
N THR A 88 -2.43 -3.16 5.88
CA THR A 88 -2.11 -4.57 6.07
C THR A 88 -1.25 -4.86 7.27
N VAL A 89 -0.06 -4.24 7.31
CA VAL A 89 0.93 -4.53 8.33
C VAL A 89 0.36 -4.09 9.68
N THR A 90 -0.30 -2.94 9.69
CA THR A 90 -1.03 -2.47 10.87
C THR A 90 -2.09 -3.48 11.33
N ILE A 91 -2.94 -3.98 10.43
CA ILE A 91 -4.00 -4.94 10.76
C ILE A 91 -3.41 -6.25 11.27
N ALA A 92 -2.38 -6.77 10.61
CA ALA A 92 -1.72 -7.99 11.01
C ALA A 92 -1.17 -7.88 12.44
N ILE A 93 -0.47 -6.78 12.76
CA ILE A 93 0.05 -6.56 14.11
C ILE A 93 -1.08 -6.36 15.12
N VAL A 94 -2.12 -5.57 14.79
CA VAL A 94 -3.29 -5.37 15.67
C VAL A 94 -3.97 -6.70 15.99
N GLN A 95 -4.14 -7.57 15.00
CA GLN A 95 -4.72 -8.91 15.19
C GLN A 95 -3.78 -9.83 15.98
N GLU A 96 -2.48 -9.83 15.66
CA GLU A 96 -1.47 -10.63 16.36
C GLU A 96 -1.37 -10.26 17.84
N THR A 97 -1.48 -8.97 18.16
CA THR A 97 -1.40 -8.45 19.53
C THR A 97 -2.76 -8.32 20.22
N ASN A 98 -3.86 -8.71 19.56
CA ASN A 98 -5.25 -8.45 19.99
C ASN A 98 -5.49 -7.01 20.46
N ALA A 99 -4.86 -6.04 19.80
CA ALA A 99 -4.89 -4.67 20.28
C ALA A 99 -6.27 -4.02 20.13
N ARG A 100 -6.74 -3.33 21.17
CA ARG A 100 -8.05 -2.65 21.17
C ARG A 100 -8.00 -1.34 21.96
N GLY A 101 -8.57 -0.29 21.38
CA GLY A 101 -8.77 0.99 22.04
C GLY A 101 -8.73 2.18 21.07
N PRO A 102 -8.88 3.41 21.58
CA PRO A 102 -8.97 4.62 20.77
C PRO A 102 -7.74 4.88 19.90
N PHE A 103 -6.54 4.52 20.34
CA PHE A 103 -5.32 4.66 19.53
C PHE A 103 -5.32 3.69 18.36
N THR A 104 -5.67 2.43 18.61
CA THR A 104 -5.81 1.40 17.58
C THR A 104 -6.87 1.83 16.56
N GLU A 105 -8.04 2.27 17.00
CA GLU A 105 -9.10 2.76 16.11
C GLU A 105 -8.64 3.93 15.23
N MET A 106 -7.96 4.93 15.80
CA MET A 106 -7.42 6.07 15.06
C MET A 106 -6.29 5.66 14.10
N LEU A 107 -5.39 4.79 14.53
CA LEU A 107 -4.32 4.28 13.67
C LEU A 107 -4.91 3.56 12.44
N MET A 108 -5.86 2.66 12.68
CA MET A 108 -6.56 1.90 11.64
C MET A 108 -7.31 2.84 10.69
N ALA A 109 -8.00 3.84 11.22
CA ALA A 109 -8.67 4.88 10.45
C ALA A 109 -7.73 5.58 9.46
N VAL A 110 -6.60 6.07 9.96
CA VAL A 110 -5.63 6.85 9.21
C VAL A 110 -5.00 6.01 8.11
N VAL A 111 -4.60 4.77 8.39
CA VAL A 111 -3.95 3.92 7.38
C VAL A 111 -4.92 3.51 6.27
N ILE A 112 -6.20 3.30 6.57
CA ILE A 112 -7.20 2.92 5.56
C ILE A 112 -7.63 4.11 4.71
N LEU A 113 -7.97 5.23 5.34
CA LEU A 113 -8.34 6.47 4.62
C LEU A 113 -7.15 7.00 3.81
N GLY A 114 -5.95 6.87 4.36
CA GLY A 114 -4.70 7.25 3.70
C GLY A 114 -4.46 6.47 2.41
N ASP A 115 -4.78 5.18 2.38
CA ASP A 115 -4.60 4.36 1.18
C ASP A 115 -5.51 4.83 0.02
N LEU A 116 -6.78 5.15 0.32
CA LEU A 116 -7.69 5.74 -0.67
C LEU A 116 -7.20 7.11 -1.16
N PHE A 117 -6.74 7.95 -0.24
CA PHE A 117 -6.20 9.27 -0.56
C PHE A 117 -4.99 9.16 -1.50
N VAL A 118 -4.07 8.24 -1.23
CA VAL A 118 -2.89 7.97 -2.04
C VAL A 118 -3.27 7.62 -3.48
N LEU A 119 -4.27 6.77 -3.69
CA LEU A 119 -4.71 6.39 -5.04
C LEU A 119 -5.21 7.60 -5.84
N VAL A 120 -6.00 8.48 -5.22
CA VAL A 120 -6.51 9.70 -5.86
C VAL A 120 -5.38 10.70 -6.11
N ALA A 121 -4.53 10.95 -5.11
CA ALA A 121 -3.40 11.85 -5.22
C ALA A 121 -2.42 11.39 -6.32
N PHE A 122 -2.18 10.08 -6.40
CA PHE A 122 -1.35 9.47 -7.45
C PHE A 122 -1.97 9.66 -8.83
N ALA A 123 -3.27 9.41 -9.01
CA ALA A 123 -3.94 9.58 -10.30
C ALA A 123 -3.79 11.02 -10.83
N ILE A 124 -3.97 12.01 -9.95
CA ILE A 124 -3.80 13.44 -10.27
C ILE A 124 -2.33 13.74 -10.59
N ALA A 125 -1.40 13.31 -9.73
CA ALA A 125 0.02 13.58 -9.91
C ALA A 125 0.59 12.92 -11.17
N ALA A 126 0.16 11.70 -11.51
CA ALA A 126 0.52 11.02 -12.74
C ALA A 126 -0.05 11.74 -13.97
N GLY A 127 -1.28 12.24 -13.89
CA GLY A 127 -1.88 13.08 -14.92
C GLY A 127 -1.09 14.36 -15.18
N LEU A 128 -0.74 15.08 -14.11
CA LEU A 128 0.10 16.28 -14.16
C LEU A 128 1.48 15.98 -14.75
N THR A 129 2.09 14.88 -14.34
CA THR A 129 3.38 14.43 -14.86
C THR A 129 3.30 14.13 -16.34
N ARG A 130 2.29 13.40 -16.81
CA ARG A 130 2.12 13.14 -18.23
C ARG A 130 1.94 14.42 -19.06
N ALA A 131 1.20 15.39 -18.54
CA ALA A 131 1.04 16.69 -19.19
C ALA A 131 2.37 17.46 -19.27
N ALA A 132 3.19 17.43 -18.21
CA ALA A 132 4.50 18.10 -18.16
C ALA A 132 5.54 17.49 -19.13
N PHE A 133 5.38 16.22 -19.50
CA PHE A 133 6.24 15.52 -20.46
C PHE A 133 5.68 15.53 -21.91
N GLY A 134 4.83 16.49 -22.24
CA GLY A 134 4.36 16.72 -23.61
C GLY A 134 3.10 15.96 -24.02
N GLY A 135 2.45 15.24 -23.09
CA GLY A 135 1.19 14.53 -23.36
C GLY A 135 -0.05 15.41 -23.49
N GLY A 136 0.07 16.73 -23.27
CA GLY A 136 -1.05 17.67 -23.18
C GLY A 136 -1.88 17.50 -21.90
N PHE A 137 -2.54 18.57 -21.43
CA PHE A 137 -3.46 18.50 -20.29
C PHE A 137 -4.88 18.18 -20.79
N ASN A 138 -5.13 16.92 -21.13
CA ASN A 138 -6.49 16.46 -21.45
C ASN A 138 -7.01 15.64 -20.28
N VAL A 139 -8.00 16.18 -19.57
CA VAL A 139 -8.68 15.52 -18.44
C VAL A 139 -9.18 14.12 -18.83
N GLY A 140 -9.61 13.92 -20.07
CA GLY A 140 -10.02 12.61 -20.59
C GLY A 140 -8.89 11.58 -20.65
N HIS A 141 -7.63 11.99 -20.86
CA HIS A 141 -6.48 11.09 -20.85
C HIS A 141 -5.95 10.80 -19.43
N ILE A 142 -6.14 11.72 -18.49
CA ILE A 142 -5.80 11.52 -17.06
C ILE A 142 -6.71 10.44 -16.46
N PHE A 143 -8.03 10.56 -16.68
CA PHE A 143 -9.00 9.57 -16.21
C PHE A 143 -9.07 8.31 -17.10
N GLY A 144 -8.80 8.41 -18.41
CA GLY A 144 -8.85 7.27 -19.32
C GLY A 144 -7.65 6.33 -19.27
N GLY A 145 -6.47 6.80 -18.87
CA GLY A 145 -5.27 5.97 -18.76
C GLY A 145 -5.04 5.48 -17.32
N VAL A 146 -4.44 6.34 -16.49
CA VAL A 146 -4.12 6.00 -15.10
C VAL A 146 -5.38 5.81 -14.27
N GLY A 147 -6.41 6.65 -14.48
CA GLY A 147 -7.71 6.47 -13.84
C GLY A 147 -8.34 5.11 -14.17
N TRP A 148 -8.36 4.71 -15.44
CA TRP A 148 -8.85 3.38 -15.84
C TRP A 148 -8.02 2.27 -15.22
N GLU A 149 -6.70 2.38 -15.24
CA GLU A 149 -5.84 1.36 -14.66
C GLU A 149 -6.02 1.23 -13.14
N LEU A 150 -6.35 2.30 -12.41
CA LEU A 150 -6.65 2.22 -10.97
C LEU A 150 -8.09 1.76 -10.71
N PHE A 151 -9.07 2.54 -11.16
CA PHE A 151 -10.49 2.32 -10.86
C PHE A 151 -11.07 1.14 -11.63
N GLY A 152 -10.67 0.93 -12.88
CA GLY A 152 -11.04 -0.24 -13.67
C GLY A 152 -10.51 -1.53 -13.04
N SER A 153 -9.29 -1.52 -12.49
CA SER A 153 -8.74 -2.68 -11.78
C SER A 153 -9.55 -3.01 -10.54
N MET A 154 -9.92 -1.99 -9.76
CA MET A 154 -10.76 -2.18 -8.57
C MET A 154 -12.16 -2.69 -8.94
N LEU A 155 -12.78 -2.13 -9.99
CA LEU A 155 -14.12 -2.52 -10.43
C LEU A 155 -14.15 -3.97 -10.94
N ILE A 156 -13.24 -4.30 -11.86
CA ILE A 156 -13.15 -5.63 -12.47
C ILE A 156 -12.67 -6.66 -11.44
N GLY A 157 -11.73 -6.29 -10.58
CA GLY A 157 -11.32 -7.11 -9.45
C GLY A 157 -12.46 -7.41 -8.50
N GLY A 158 -13.29 -6.42 -8.18
CA GLY A 158 -14.48 -6.62 -7.36
C GLY A 158 -15.49 -7.57 -8.01
N ALA A 159 -15.74 -7.42 -9.31
CA ALA A 159 -16.59 -8.33 -10.07
C ALA A 159 -16.03 -9.77 -10.09
N LEU A 160 -14.72 -9.91 -10.26
CA LEU A 160 -14.03 -11.20 -10.18
C LEU A 160 -14.19 -11.81 -8.78
N GLY A 161 -14.03 -11.01 -7.71
CA GLY A 161 -14.23 -11.45 -6.33
C GLY A 161 -15.65 -11.96 -6.06
N LEU A 162 -16.67 -11.32 -6.62
CA LEU A 162 -18.06 -11.80 -6.58
C LEU A 162 -18.20 -13.16 -7.27
N GLY A 163 -17.61 -13.31 -8.46
CA GLY A 163 -17.63 -14.57 -9.21
C GLY A 163 -16.91 -15.70 -8.46
N MET A 164 -15.74 -15.41 -7.88
CA MET A 164 -15.00 -16.34 -7.04
C MET A 164 -15.80 -16.75 -5.81
N LEU A 165 -16.44 -15.79 -5.12
CA LEU A 165 -17.29 -16.08 -3.97
C LEU A 165 -18.47 -16.98 -4.34
N ALA A 166 -19.13 -16.71 -5.47
CA ALA A 166 -20.22 -17.54 -5.97
C ALA A 166 -19.74 -18.97 -6.24
N TYR A 167 -18.57 -19.14 -6.86
CA TYR A 167 -17.99 -20.46 -7.09
C TYR A 167 -17.69 -21.21 -5.77
N LEU A 168 -17.08 -20.52 -4.81
CA LEU A 168 -16.75 -21.06 -3.48
C LEU A 168 -18.00 -21.41 -2.67
N LYS A 169 -19.13 -20.74 -2.88
CA LYS A 169 -20.39 -21.06 -2.20
C LYS A 169 -21.15 -22.20 -2.84
N TYR A 170 -21.31 -22.16 -4.16
CA TYR A 170 -22.29 -22.99 -4.86
C TYR A 170 -21.69 -24.20 -5.58
N VAL A 171 -20.46 -24.10 -6.09
CA VAL A 171 -19.87 -25.16 -6.91
C VAL A 171 -18.93 -26.04 -6.08
N ARG A 172 -17.96 -25.43 -5.38
CA ARG A 172 -17.02 -26.11 -4.46
C ARG A 172 -16.27 -27.32 -5.05
N ALA A 173 -16.09 -27.37 -6.37
CA ALA A 173 -15.36 -28.42 -7.06
C ALA A 173 -13.94 -27.97 -7.39
N GLU A 174 -12.95 -28.85 -7.25
CA GLU A 174 -11.57 -28.64 -7.73
C GLU A 174 -10.98 -27.26 -7.38
N ILE A 175 -11.14 -26.82 -6.12
CA ILE A 175 -10.76 -25.46 -5.66
C ILE A 175 -9.33 -25.08 -6.07
N PRO A 176 -8.29 -25.94 -5.93
CA PRO A 176 -6.93 -25.59 -6.34
C PRO A 176 -6.81 -25.30 -7.84
N LEU A 177 -7.49 -26.08 -8.69
CA LEU A 177 -7.50 -25.88 -10.14
C LEU A 177 -8.23 -24.59 -10.50
N PHE A 178 -9.38 -24.34 -9.90
CA PHE A 178 -10.14 -23.11 -10.09
C PHE A 178 -9.33 -21.87 -9.70
N LEU A 179 -8.71 -21.87 -8.51
CA LEU A 179 -7.89 -20.75 -8.05
C LEU A 179 -6.69 -20.52 -8.97
N THR A 180 -6.02 -21.59 -9.41
CA THR A 180 -4.92 -21.50 -10.36
C THR A 180 -5.39 -20.87 -11.67
N ALA A 181 -6.49 -21.36 -12.24
CA ALA A 181 -7.06 -20.84 -13.48
C ALA A 181 -7.44 -19.36 -13.34
N VAL A 182 -8.12 -18.98 -12.27
CA VAL A 182 -8.50 -17.58 -12.01
C VAL A 182 -7.27 -16.69 -11.86
N CYS A 183 -6.21 -17.13 -11.18
CA CYS A 183 -4.96 -16.37 -11.07
C CYS A 183 -4.28 -16.16 -12.43
N PHE A 184 -4.27 -17.16 -13.31
CA PHE A 184 -3.71 -17.01 -14.66
C PHE A 184 -4.58 -16.10 -15.54
N LEU A 185 -5.90 -16.30 -15.52
CA LEU A 185 -6.84 -15.49 -16.28
C LEU A 185 -6.87 -14.04 -15.80
N SER A 186 -6.77 -13.80 -14.50
CA SER A 186 -6.71 -12.45 -13.95
C SER A 186 -5.39 -11.76 -14.29
N ALA A 187 -4.27 -12.48 -14.22
CA ALA A 187 -2.96 -11.95 -14.62
C ALA A 187 -2.93 -11.58 -16.11
N GLU A 188 -3.33 -12.50 -17.00
CA GLU A 188 -3.33 -12.25 -18.45
C GLU A 188 -4.40 -11.23 -18.86
N GLY A 189 -5.63 -11.38 -18.33
CA GLY A 189 -6.73 -10.47 -18.59
C GLY A 189 -6.44 -9.04 -18.13
N SER A 190 -5.73 -8.88 -17.01
CA SER A 190 -5.32 -7.54 -16.55
C SER A 190 -4.39 -6.86 -17.54
N VAL A 191 -3.46 -7.59 -18.17
CA VAL A 191 -2.55 -7.03 -19.18
C VAL A 191 -3.34 -6.57 -20.41
N GLN A 192 -4.26 -7.41 -20.91
CA GLN A 192 -5.05 -7.10 -22.10
C GLN A 192 -6.01 -5.92 -21.90
N LEU A 193 -6.53 -5.75 -20.68
CA LEU A 193 -7.46 -4.68 -20.33
C LEU A 193 -6.76 -3.42 -19.80
N HIS A 194 -5.42 -3.39 -19.80
CA HIS A 194 -4.60 -2.30 -19.22
C HIS A 194 -4.94 -2.00 -17.75
N LEU A 195 -5.09 -3.07 -16.98
CA LEU A 195 -5.36 -3.06 -15.55
C LEU A 195 -4.10 -3.45 -14.78
N SER A 196 -4.01 -3.02 -13.54
CA SER A 196 -3.02 -3.48 -12.59
C SER A 196 -3.42 -4.86 -12.04
N PRO A 197 -2.67 -5.94 -12.34
CA PRO A 197 -2.96 -7.27 -11.80
C PRO A 197 -3.02 -7.28 -10.27
N LEU A 198 -2.18 -6.44 -9.67
CA LEU A 198 -2.09 -6.22 -8.23
C LEU A 198 -3.41 -5.66 -7.68
N LEU A 199 -3.89 -4.52 -8.22
CA LEU A 199 -5.11 -3.87 -7.75
C LEU A 199 -6.37 -4.68 -8.10
N LEU A 200 -6.32 -5.47 -9.15
CA LEU A 200 -7.41 -6.38 -9.50
C LEU A 200 -7.51 -7.51 -8.46
N SER A 201 -6.39 -8.16 -8.14
CA SER A 201 -6.35 -9.24 -7.13
C SER A 201 -6.70 -8.73 -5.74
N LEU A 202 -6.25 -7.51 -5.41
CA LEU A 202 -6.62 -6.74 -4.24
C LEU A 202 -8.14 -6.67 -4.07
N ALA A 203 -8.81 -6.13 -5.09
CA ALA A 203 -10.26 -5.92 -5.08
C ALA A 203 -11.06 -7.23 -5.18
N ALA A 204 -10.47 -8.31 -5.68
CA ALA A 204 -11.11 -9.63 -5.62
C ALA A 204 -11.12 -10.18 -4.18
N GLY A 205 -9.96 -10.20 -3.51
CA GLY A 205 -9.85 -10.64 -2.13
C GLY A 205 -10.69 -9.80 -1.17
N ALA A 206 -10.73 -8.49 -1.42
CA ALA A 206 -11.60 -7.51 -0.78
C ALA A 206 -13.05 -7.92 -0.68
N VAL A 207 -13.65 -8.24 -1.83
CA VAL A 207 -15.05 -8.57 -1.95
C VAL A 207 -15.36 -9.87 -1.22
N ILE A 208 -14.51 -10.89 -1.37
CA ILE A 208 -14.70 -12.20 -0.71
C ILE A 208 -14.64 -12.02 0.80
N ALA A 209 -13.63 -11.30 1.31
CA ALA A 209 -13.46 -11.04 2.74
C ALA A 209 -14.64 -10.27 3.36
N ASN A 210 -15.26 -9.35 2.63
CA ASN A 210 -16.38 -8.55 3.15
C ASN A 210 -17.74 -9.24 3.10
N LEU A 211 -17.92 -10.15 2.14
CA LEU A 211 -19.21 -10.78 1.90
C LEU A 211 -19.36 -12.13 2.58
N ASP A 212 -18.25 -12.84 2.84
CA ASP A 212 -18.27 -14.10 3.56
C ASP A 212 -16.92 -14.40 4.25
N GLU A 213 -16.89 -14.19 5.57
CA GLU A 213 -15.70 -14.42 6.39
C GLU A 213 -15.27 -15.89 6.42
N GLY A 214 -16.22 -16.82 6.36
CA GLY A 214 -15.95 -18.26 6.40
C GLY A 214 -15.25 -18.75 5.13
N GLU A 215 -15.76 -18.37 3.95
CA GLU A 215 -15.10 -18.69 2.68
C GLU A 215 -13.78 -17.93 2.53
N ALA A 216 -13.69 -16.69 3.03
CA ALA A 216 -12.44 -15.94 3.04
C ALA A 216 -11.34 -16.64 3.87
N HIS A 217 -11.70 -17.21 5.03
CA HIS A 217 -10.76 -17.98 5.86
C HIS A 217 -10.26 -19.24 5.14
N ARG A 218 -11.17 -20.00 4.51
CA ARG A 218 -10.79 -21.20 3.73
C ARG A 218 -9.88 -20.85 2.56
N LEU A 219 -10.22 -19.80 1.82
CA LEU A 219 -9.42 -19.30 0.70
C LEU A 219 -8.03 -18.88 1.17
N SER A 220 -7.94 -18.17 2.29
CA SER A 220 -6.67 -17.78 2.91
C SER A 220 -5.81 -18.98 3.29
N GLN A 221 -6.39 -20.02 3.90
CA GLN A 221 -5.66 -21.26 4.22
C GLN A 221 -5.12 -21.94 2.96
N ALA A 222 -5.93 -22.04 1.90
CA ALA A 222 -5.52 -22.63 0.63
C ALA A 222 -4.35 -21.84 -0.02
N ILE A 223 -4.42 -20.51 0.03
CA ILE A 223 -3.38 -19.64 -0.53
C ILE A 223 -2.10 -19.66 0.31
N ARG A 224 -2.19 -19.73 1.65
CA ARG A 224 -1.03 -19.70 2.55
C ARG A 224 -0.04 -20.83 2.29
N PHE A 225 -0.53 -22.00 1.88
CA PHE A 225 0.33 -23.13 1.54
C PHE A 225 1.15 -22.86 0.26
N VAL A 226 0.55 -22.18 -0.71
CA VAL A 226 1.18 -21.86 -2.01
C VAL A 226 2.00 -20.56 -1.94
N SER A 227 1.67 -19.65 -1.02
CA SER A 227 2.31 -18.34 -0.94
C SER A 227 3.78 -18.43 -0.54
N LEU A 228 4.16 -19.35 0.37
CA LEU A 228 5.54 -19.41 0.87
C LEU A 228 6.58 -19.76 -0.22
N PRO A 229 6.38 -20.80 -1.06
CA PRO A 229 7.27 -21.03 -2.21
C PRO A 229 7.25 -19.89 -3.23
N VAL A 230 6.08 -19.30 -3.47
CA VAL A 230 5.92 -18.16 -4.39
C VAL A 230 6.68 -16.93 -3.89
N PHE A 231 6.64 -16.65 -2.58
CA PHE A 231 7.41 -15.58 -1.96
C PHE A 231 8.90 -15.84 -2.05
N ALA A 232 9.35 -17.05 -1.74
CA ALA A 232 10.77 -17.40 -1.88
C ALA A 232 11.26 -17.19 -3.32
N LEU A 233 10.50 -17.65 -4.32
CA LEU A 233 10.84 -17.46 -5.73
C LEU A 233 10.80 -15.99 -6.15
N PHE A 234 9.80 -15.23 -5.68
CA PHE A 234 9.68 -13.80 -5.95
C PHE A 234 10.84 -13.01 -5.38
N PHE A 235 11.16 -13.19 -4.10
CA PHE A 235 12.26 -12.48 -3.46
C PHE A 235 13.61 -12.92 -4.02
N ALA A 236 13.78 -14.19 -4.38
CA ALA A 236 14.96 -14.65 -5.10
C ALA A 236 15.07 -14.00 -6.48
N ALA A 237 13.99 -13.89 -7.24
CA ALA A 237 13.98 -13.25 -8.56
C ALA A 237 14.20 -11.73 -8.46
N ALA A 238 13.55 -11.06 -7.50
CA ALA A 238 13.74 -9.63 -7.24
C ALA A 238 15.17 -9.34 -6.77
N GLY A 239 15.73 -10.19 -5.89
CA GLY A 239 17.12 -10.11 -5.45
C GLY A 239 18.11 -10.40 -6.58
N ALA A 240 17.84 -11.37 -7.45
CA ALA A 240 18.69 -11.68 -8.60
C ALA A 240 18.65 -10.61 -9.69
N GLY A 241 17.51 -9.91 -9.84
CA GLY A 241 17.37 -8.75 -10.71
C GLY A 241 17.96 -7.46 -10.13
N LEU A 242 18.50 -7.49 -8.90
CA LEU A 242 19.09 -6.34 -8.26
C LEU A 242 20.47 -6.06 -8.87
N HIS A 243 20.55 -4.94 -9.60
CA HIS A 243 21.81 -4.36 -10.04
C HIS A 243 22.59 -3.85 -8.82
N LEU A 244 23.44 -4.71 -8.23
CA LEU A 244 24.24 -4.41 -7.04
C LEU A 244 25.16 -3.20 -7.24
N ASP A 245 25.49 -2.86 -8.49
CA ASP A 245 26.22 -1.67 -8.89
C ASP A 245 25.44 -0.36 -8.65
N VAL A 246 24.10 -0.42 -8.65
CA VAL A 246 23.21 0.73 -8.44
C VAL A 246 22.87 0.91 -6.95
N VAL A 247 22.93 -0.16 -6.16
CA VAL A 247 22.56 -0.15 -4.73
C VAL A 247 23.35 0.88 -3.91
N PRO A 248 24.69 0.99 -3.98
CA PRO A 248 25.44 1.99 -3.23
C PRO A 248 25.07 3.43 -3.59
N ARG A 249 24.57 3.68 -4.81
CA ARG A 249 24.13 5.00 -5.26
C ARG A 249 22.74 5.33 -4.74
N VAL A 250 21.83 4.35 -4.74
CA VAL A 250 20.43 4.55 -4.32
C VAL A 250 20.23 4.42 -2.82
N ALA A 251 21.05 3.65 -2.11
CA ALA A 251 20.88 3.39 -0.67
C ALA A 251 20.96 4.66 0.20
N PRO A 252 21.95 5.57 0.05
CA PRO A 252 21.99 6.81 0.83
C PRO A 252 20.76 7.69 0.60
N LEU A 253 20.29 7.72 -0.65
CA LEU A 253 19.09 8.43 -1.07
C LEU A 253 17.85 7.81 -0.40
N ALA A 254 17.67 6.49 -0.48
CA ALA A 254 16.57 5.79 0.17
C ALA A 254 16.55 6.01 1.69
N VAL A 255 17.71 5.93 2.36
CA VAL A 255 17.83 6.20 3.81
C VAL A 255 17.46 7.63 4.13
N GLY A 256 17.96 8.61 3.36
CA GLY A 256 17.60 10.01 3.55
C GLY A 256 16.09 10.24 3.40
N LEU A 257 15.48 9.60 2.41
CA LEU A 257 14.05 9.69 2.15
C LEU A 257 13.21 9.07 3.27
N VAL A 258 13.63 7.90 3.78
CA VAL A 258 13.03 7.24 4.96
C VAL A 258 13.11 8.16 6.18
N ALA A 259 14.27 8.75 6.45
CA ALA A 259 14.46 9.63 7.61
C ALA A 259 13.59 10.89 7.52
N VAL A 260 13.56 11.56 6.37
CA VAL A 260 12.72 12.74 6.13
C VAL A 260 11.25 12.39 6.27
N ARG A 261 10.81 11.28 5.68
CA ARG A 261 9.43 10.81 5.82
C ARG A 261 9.07 10.55 7.28
N ALA A 262 9.93 9.84 8.02
CA ALA A 262 9.71 9.56 9.43
C ALA A 262 9.59 10.85 10.27
N LEU A 263 10.44 11.84 10.01
CA LEU A 263 10.36 13.16 10.65
C LEU A 263 9.08 13.90 10.29
N ALA A 264 8.68 13.90 9.01
CA ALA A 264 7.44 14.53 8.57
C ALA A 264 6.21 13.92 9.27
N ILE A 265 6.14 12.59 9.32
CA ILE A 265 5.09 11.85 10.03
C ILE A 265 5.11 12.17 11.53
N TYR A 266 6.28 12.22 12.14
CA TYR A 266 6.45 12.58 13.55
C TYR A 266 5.92 13.98 13.87
N PHE A 267 6.33 14.99 13.10
CA PHE A 267 5.88 16.37 13.31
C PHE A 267 4.40 16.55 12.99
N ALA A 268 3.91 15.93 11.91
CA ALA A 268 2.50 16.01 11.52
C ALA A 268 1.60 15.36 12.59
N SER A 269 1.98 14.18 13.09
CA SER A 269 1.25 13.50 14.16
C SER A 269 1.16 14.35 15.43
N ARG A 270 2.24 15.07 15.78
CA ARG A 270 2.24 15.94 16.96
C ARG A 270 1.45 17.23 16.81
N LYS A 271 1.43 17.79 15.59
CA LYS A 271 0.80 19.09 15.32
C LYS A 271 -0.70 18.99 15.08
N LEU A 272 -1.17 17.89 14.48
CA LEU A 272 -2.52 17.78 13.94
C LEU A 272 -3.44 16.90 14.78
N THR A 273 -2.87 16.08 15.67
CA THR A 273 -3.64 15.40 16.69
C THR A 273 -4.10 16.41 17.74
N ARG A 274 -5.33 16.24 18.24
CA ARG A 274 -5.88 17.15 19.23
C ARG A 274 -5.07 17.15 20.54
N PRO A 275 -4.95 18.30 21.24
CA PRO A 275 -4.15 18.40 22.46
C PRO A 275 -4.59 17.47 23.60
N ASP A 276 -5.87 17.08 23.64
CA ASP A 276 -6.46 16.18 24.63
C ASP A 276 -6.16 14.70 24.37
N GLU A 277 -5.63 14.35 23.20
CA GLU A 277 -5.28 12.97 22.80
C GLU A 277 -3.77 12.72 22.88
N GLU A 278 -3.16 12.95 24.05
CA GLU A 278 -1.69 12.91 24.22
C GLU A 278 -1.05 11.59 23.77
N LEU A 279 -1.76 10.47 24.02
CA LEU A 279 -1.31 9.13 23.66
C LEU A 279 -1.23 8.95 22.14
N VAL A 280 -2.23 9.42 21.40
CA VAL A 280 -2.24 9.46 19.93
C VAL A 280 -1.17 10.40 19.43
N ARG A 281 -1.11 11.62 19.99
CA ARG A 281 -0.16 12.67 19.60
C ARG A 281 1.30 12.20 19.71
N ARG A 282 1.62 11.41 20.74
CA ARG A 282 2.98 10.92 21.00
C ARG A 282 3.34 9.69 20.16
N ASN A 283 2.37 8.82 19.85
CA ASN A 283 2.66 7.48 19.34
C ASN A 283 2.18 7.22 17.90
N LEU A 284 1.28 8.04 17.34
CA LEU A 284 0.64 7.77 16.04
C LEU A 284 1.67 7.61 14.92
N TRP A 285 2.74 8.42 14.95
CA TRP A 285 3.78 8.38 13.93
C TRP A 285 4.44 7.01 13.77
N MET A 286 4.55 6.24 14.85
CA MET A 286 5.18 4.90 14.83
C MET A 286 4.33 3.92 14.02
N GLY A 287 3.01 4.05 14.09
CA GLY A 287 2.08 3.21 13.33
C GLY A 287 1.99 3.54 11.83
N LEU A 288 2.48 4.72 11.44
CA LEU A 288 2.40 5.23 10.06
C LEU A 288 3.70 5.03 9.24
N ILE A 289 4.73 4.42 9.84
CA ILE A 289 6.00 4.19 9.13
C ILE A 289 5.89 3.09 8.08
N SER A 290 5.10 2.05 8.30
CA SER A 290 5.04 0.90 7.37
C SER A 290 4.43 1.28 6.01
N GLN A 291 4.95 0.67 4.95
CA GLN A 291 4.47 0.74 3.56
C GLN A 291 4.53 -0.65 2.95
N ALA A 292 3.55 -1.03 2.11
CA ALA A 292 3.48 -2.38 1.54
C ALA A 292 2.85 -2.39 0.13
N GLY A 293 2.05 -3.41 -0.16
CA GLY A 293 1.62 -3.83 -1.51
C GLY A 293 1.18 -2.72 -2.46
N VAL A 294 0.36 -1.75 -2.01
CA VAL A 294 -0.09 -0.65 -2.87
C VAL A 294 1.08 0.19 -3.37
N THR A 295 2.06 0.48 -2.52
CA THR A 295 3.27 1.23 -2.88
C THR A 295 4.08 0.54 -3.97
N PHE A 296 4.23 -0.80 -3.90
CA PHE A 296 4.88 -1.59 -4.96
C PHE A 296 4.10 -1.51 -6.27
N GLY A 297 2.77 -1.60 -6.21
CA GLY A 297 1.91 -1.47 -7.40
C GLY A 297 2.04 -0.10 -8.07
N LEU A 298 2.08 0.98 -7.28
CA LEU A 298 2.26 2.34 -7.78
C LEU A 298 3.68 2.57 -8.33
N ALA A 299 4.71 1.98 -7.72
CA ALA A 299 6.08 2.05 -8.22
C ALA A 299 6.21 1.38 -9.60
N ALA A 300 5.67 0.17 -9.75
CA ALA A 300 5.63 -0.53 -11.04
C ALA A 300 4.81 0.24 -12.08
N LEU A 301 3.72 0.90 -11.66
CA LEU A 301 2.92 1.79 -12.51
C LEU A 301 3.73 2.99 -13.01
N ILE A 302 4.54 3.61 -12.14
CA ILE A 302 5.46 4.68 -12.53
C ILE A 302 6.46 4.18 -13.59
N ALA A 303 7.08 3.02 -13.37
CA ALA A 303 8.08 2.46 -14.28
C ALA A 303 7.52 2.19 -15.69
N ARG A 304 6.32 1.63 -15.79
CA ARG A 304 5.67 1.39 -17.10
C ARG A 304 5.16 2.66 -17.77
N THR A 305 4.72 3.64 -16.99
CA THR A 305 4.06 4.84 -17.53
C THR A 305 5.05 5.91 -17.96
N PHE A 306 6.21 5.99 -17.29
CA PHE A 306 7.21 7.03 -17.51
C PHE A 306 8.58 6.42 -17.81
N PRO A 307 8.85 5.96 -19.05
CA PRO A 307 10.09 5.25 -19.39
C PRO A 307 11.38 6.04 -19.12
N GLU A 308 11.32 7.37 -19.14
CA GLU A 308 12.51 8.24 -19.02
C GLU A 308 13.14 8.22 -17.61
N PHE A 309 12.31 8.15 -16.57
CA PHE A 309 12.74 8.21 -15.17
C PHE A 309 12.13 7.12 -14.29
N GLY A 310 11.11 6.41 -14.78
CA GLY A 310 10.21 5.61 -13.97
C GLY A 310 10.89 4.40 -13.34
N LEU A 311 11.75 3.70 -14.08
CA LEU A 311 12.54 2.59 -13.55
C LEU A 311 13.42 3.01 -12.37
N LYS A 312 14.03 4.20 -12.46
CA LYS A 312 14.89 4.75 -11.41
C LYS A 312 14.09 5.11 -10.16
N MET A 313 12.90 5.68 -10.34
CA MET A 313 11.99 5.95 -9.23
C MET A 313 11.44 4.66 -8.61
N GLU A 314 11.12 3.65 -9.41
CA GLU A 314 10.69 2.34 -8.92
C GLU A 314 11.78 1.71 -8.03
N VAL A 315 13.03 1.67 -8.48
CA VAL A 315 14.15 1.13 -7.69
C VAL A 315 14.31 1.86 -6.35
N LEU A 316 14.20 3.20 -6.36
CA LEU A 316 14.25 4.01 -5.14
C LEU A 316 13.09 3.71 -4.19
N ILE A 317 11.85 3.65 -4.71
CA ILE A 317 10.66 3.35 -3.92
C ILE A 317 10.75 1.94 -3.32
N ILE A 318 11.18 0.95 -4.11
CA ILE A 318 11.39 -0.43 -3.63
C ILE A 318 12.43 -0.47 -2.51
N ALA A 319 13.56 0.24 -2.65
CA ALA A 319 14.58 0.32 -1.61
C ALA A 319 14.04 0.92 -0.31
N MET A 320 13.26 2.01 -0.41
CA MET A 320 12.59 2.65 0.72
C MET A 320 11.56 1.73 1.38
N VAL A 321 10.70 1.07 0.60
CA VAL A 321 9.70 0.12 1.11
C VAL A 321 10.38 -1.05 1.81
N THR A 322 11.50 -1.55 1.29
CA THR A 322 12.28 -2.62 1.95
C THR A 322 12.73 -2.23 3.36
N ILE A 323 13.17 -0.97 3.56
CA ILE A 323 13.51 -0.46 4.89
C ILE A 323 12.27 -0.39 5.79
N HIS A 324 11.14 0.09 5.26
CA HIS A 324 9.88 0.17 6.00
C HIS A 324 9.28 -1.20 6.36
N GLU A 325 9.49 -2.24 5.56
CA GLU A 325 9.06 -3.61 5.88
C GLU A 325 9.87 -4.19 7.05
N LEU A 326 11.15 -3.81 7.20
CA LEU A 326 11.99 -4.25 8.31
C LEU A 326 11.66 -3.50 9.62
N VAL A 327 11.45 -2.19 9.53
CA VAL A 327 11.29 -1.31 10.72
C VAL A 327 9.82 -1.12 11.11
N GLY A 328 8.91 -1.13 10.14
CA GLY A 328 7.50 -0.81 10.30
C GLY A 328 6.77 -1.68 11.34
N PRO A 329 6.80 -3.02 11.22
CA PRO A 329 6.13 -3.90 12.18
C PRO A 329 6.59 -3.68 13.64
N ILE A 330 7.89 -3.44 13.83
CA ILE A 330 8.49 -3.17 15.15
C ILE A 330 7.91 -1.87 15.73
N LEU A 331 7.84 -0.81 14.93
CA LEU A 331 7.32 0.48 15.37
C LEU A 331 5.80 0.45 15.59
N VAL A 332 5.03 -0.21 14.75
CA VAL A 332 3.57 -0.40 14.94
C VAL A 332 3.32 -1.07 16.29
N ARG A 333 3.97 -2.21 16.56
CA ARG A 333 3.86 -2.92 17.83
C ARG A 333 4.26 -2.03 19.00
N ARG A 334 5.35 -1.25 18.87
CA ARG A 334 5.77 -0.32 19.92
C ARG A 334 4.76 0.80 20.18
N GLY A 335 4.11 1.31 19.13
CA GLY A 335 3.03 2.29 19.23
C GLY A 335 1.85 1.77 20.02
N LEU A 336 1.39 0.56 19.70
CA LEU A 336 0.30 -0.13 20.40
C LEU A 336 0.68 -0.43 21.87
N GLN A 337 1.92 -0.85 22.11
CA GLN A 337 2.42 -1.10 23.46
C GLN A 337 2.46 0.19 24.29
N ASN A 338 2.96 1.28 23.73
CA ASN A 338 2.98 2.59 24.40
C ASN A 338 1.57 3.14 24.63
N ALA A 339 0.59 2.68 23.85
CA ALA A 339 -0.81 3.01 24.05
C ALA A 339 -1.45 2.21 25.19
N GLY A 340 -0.81 1.13 25.65
CA GLY A 340 -1.39 0.22 26.64
C GLY A 340 -2.56 -0.59 26.08
N GLU A 341 -2.64 -0.72 24.76
CA GLU A 341 -3.78 -1.35 24.08
C GLU A 341 -3.50 -2.79 23.63
N ILE A 342 -2.29 -3.31 23.86
CA ILE A 342 -1.94 -4.72 23.60
C ILE A 342 -2.48 -5.59 24.74
N GLU A 343 -3.21 -6.64 24.40
CA GLU A 343 -3.61 -7.68 25.35
C GLU A 343 -2.46 -8.69 25.44
N GLU A 344 -1.63 -8.61 26.49
CA GLU A 344 -0.61 -9.62 26.75
C GLU A 344 -1.29 -10.96 27.03
N ALA A 345 -1.00 -11.98 26.22
CA ALA A 345 -1.35 -13.35 26.59
C ALA A 345 -0.65 -13.66 27.93
N PRO A 346 -1.35 -14.19 28.95
CA PRO A 346 -0.71 -14.52 30.22
C PRO A 346 0.48 -15.45 29.96
N ASP A 347 1.66 -15.10 30.49
CA ASP A 347 2.85 -15.96 30.44
C ASP A 347 2.47 -17.37 30.92
N GLY A 348 2.48 -18.34 29.99
CA GLY A 348 2.14 -19.75 30.27
C GLY A 348 0.73 -20.21 29.89
N ALA A 349 -0.09 -19.40 29.22
CA ALA A 349 -1.39 -19.87 28.72
C ALA A 349 -1.21 -20.89 27.57
N PRO A 350 -1.77 -22.11 27.66
CA PRO A 350 -1.74 -23.06 26.54
C PRO A 350 -2.45 -22.45 25.32
N PRO A 351 -2.02 -22.79 24.09
CA PRO A 351 -2.66 -22.29 22.88
C PRO A 351 -4.17 -22.58 22.95
N ARG A 352 -4.99 -21.53 22.87
CA ARG A 352 -6.44 -21.68 22.93
C ARG A 352 -6.88 -22.60 21.79
N PRO A 353 -7.73 -23.61 22.04
CA PRO A 353 -8.27 -24.43 20.97
C PRO A 353 -9.08 -23.54 20.03
N SER A 354 -8.84 -23.69 18.73
CA SER A 354 -9.56 -22.99 17.68
C SER A 354 -11.07 -23.24 17.86
N SER A 355 -11.81 -22.22 18.27
CA SER A 355 -13.27 -22.28 18.30
C SER A 355 -13.77 -22.29 16.86
N HIS A 356 -14.47 -23.38 16.54
CA HIS A 356 -15.04 -23.78 15.25
C HIS A 356 -15.88 -22.73 14.53
#